data_AF-A0A1I1XW09-F1
#
_entry.id   AF-A0A1I1XW09-F1
#
_cell.length_a   1.000
_cell.length_b   1.000
_cell.length_c   1.000
_cell.angle_alpha   90.00
_cell.angle_beta   90.00
_cell.angle_gamma   90.00
#
_symmetry.space_group_name_H-M   'P 1'
#
loop_
_entity.id
_entity.type
_entity.pdbx_description
1 polymer ?
#
loop_
_entity_poly.entity_id
_entity_poly.type
_entity_poly.pdbx_seq_one_letter_code
_entity_poly.pdbx_strand_id
1 'polypeptide(L)'
;MRLLLLTPLLCLAGCAITNYQEVAPGEYRLTAHGNIFQSKETLLKSIEKKASKLCGERGYALAGEGALSTEPVVSYYNGQQINASAVLLTETARCGNAAKQAPAPAAADAP
;
A
#
# COMPACT_ATOMS: atom_id res chain seq x y z
N MET A 1 -38.64 27.21 -0.78
CA MET A 1 -37.52 27.14 -1.73
C MET A 1 -36.39 26.36 -1.06
N ARG A 2 -36.34 25.04 -1.28
CA ARG A 2 -35.36 24.12 -0.66
C ARG A 2 -34.09 24.15 -1.50
N LEU A 3 -33.09 24.89 -1.04
CA LEU A 3 -31.77 24.93 -1.67
C LEU A 3 -31.04 23.63 -1.32
N LEU A 4 -30.99 22.70 -2.28
CA LEU A 4 -30.23 21.46 -2.21
C LEU A 4 -28.73 21.80 -2.10
N LEU A 5 -28.19 21.66 -0.89
CA LEU A 5 -26.75 21.61 -0.61
C LEU A 5 -26.19 20.32 -1.24
N LEU A 6 -25.84 20.39 -2.51
CA LEU A 6 -25.10 19.36 -3.24
C LEU A 6 -23.62 19.49 -2.88
N THR A 7 -23.25 18.91 -1.73
CA THR A 7 -21.87 18.78 -1.27
C THR A 7 -21.10 17.91 -2.27
N PRO A 8 -20.05 18.40 -2.95
CA PRO A 8 -19.18 17.53 -3.73
C PRO A 8 -18.28 16.78 -2.75
N LEU A 9 -18.77 15.65 -2.23
CA LEU A 9 -17.96 14.67 -1.49
C LEU A 9 -17.08 13.89 -2.49
N LEU A 10 -16.28 14.62 -3.26
CA LEU A 10 -15.24 14.05 -4.11
C LEU A 10 -14.03 13.78 -3.22
N CYS A 11 -14.08 12.68 -2.45
CA CYS A 11 -12.91 12.16 -1.77
C CYS A 11 -11.87 11.81 -2.83
N LEU A 12 -10.93 12.73 -3.05
CA LEU A 12 -9.66 12.54 -3.72
C LEU A 12 -8.86 11.46 -2.99
N ALA A 13 -9.22 10.21 -3.19
CA ALA A 13 -8.33 9.10 -2.91
C ALA A 13 -7.25 9.14 -3.99
N GLY A 14 -6.17 9.89 -3.73
CA GLY A 14 -4.94 9.81 -4.50
C GLY A 14 -4.58 8.35 -4.71
N CYS A 15 -4.52 7.93 -5.97
CA CYS A 15 -4.16 6.58 -6.37
C CYS A 15 -2.67 6.38 -6.11
N ALA A 16 -2.30 6.08 -4.87
CA ALA A 16 -1.10 5.28 -4.67
C ALA A 16 -1.32 3.97 -5.42
N ILE A 17 -0.50 3.69 -6.44
CA ILE A 17 -0.62 2.50 -7.28
C ILE A 17 -0.15 1.32 -6.41
N THR A 18 -1.09 0.77 -5.66
CA THR A 18 -0.91 -0.47 -4.91
C THR A 18 -1.65 -1.56 -5.65
N ASN A 19 -0.90 -2.46 -6.26
CA ASN A 19 -1.45 -3.65 -6.91
C ASN A 19 -1.69 -4.75 -5.87
N TYR A 20 -2.62 -5.66 -6.17
CA TYR A 20 -2.92 -6.81 -5.33
C TYR A 20 -3.10 -8.06 -6.18
N GLN A 21 -2.64 -9.19 -5.65
CA GLN A 21 -2.84 -10.51 -6.23
C GLN A 21 -3.30 -11.45 -5.11
N GLU A 22 -4.43 -12.13 -5.30
CA GLU A 22 -4.84 -13.20 -4.39
C GLU A 22 -3.94 -14.42 -4.63
N VAL A 23 -3.24 -14.85 -3.57
CA VAL A 23 -2.30 -15.99 -3.62
C VAL A 23 -2.89 -17.24 -2.97
N ALA A 24 -3.84 -17.05 -2.06
CA ALA A 24 -4.67 -18.09 -1.46
C ALA A 24 -5.99 -17.45 -0.99
N PRO A 25 -7.05 -18.23 -0.70
CA PRO A 25 -8.32 -17.69 -0.23
C PRO A 25 -8.14 -16.82 1.03
N GLY A 26 -8.34 -15.51 0.89
CA GLY A 26 -8.15 -14.54 1.98
C GLY A 26 -6.69 -14.14 2.25
N GLU A 27 -5.74 -14.50 1.38
CA GLU A 27 -4.36 -14.02 1.39
C GLU A 27 -4.04 -13.25 0.11
N TYR A 28 -3.56 -12.02 0.26
CA TYR A 28 -3.31 -11.10 -0.83
C TYR A 28 -1.86 -10.61 -0.79
N ARG A 29 -1.11 -10.86 -1.85
CA ARG A 29 0.16 -10.20 -2.10
C ARG A 29 -0.10 -8.79 -2.60
N LEU A 30 0.39 -7.80 -1.87
CA LEU A 30 0.20 -6.37 -2.12
C LEU A 30 1.53 -5.74 -2.48
N THR A 31 1.58 -5.03 -3.60
CA THR A 31 2.80 -4.33 -4.04
C THR A 31 2.50 -2.86 -4.23
N ALA A 32 3.12 -2.00 -3.43
CA ALA A 32 3.06 -0.56 -3.58
C ALA A 32 4.25 -0.07 -4.41
N HIS A 33 3.97 0.74 -5.42
CA HIS A 33 4.97 1.35 -6.28
C HIS A 33 5.14 2.83 -5.92
N GLY A 34 6.38 3.29 -5.83
CA GLY A 34 6.75 4.67 -5.59
C GLY A 34 7.95 5.12 -6.43
N ASN A 35 8.17 6.42 -6.50
CA ASN A 35 9.43 6.96 -7.00
C ASN A 35 10.56 6.74 -5.98
N ILE A 36 11.82 6.82 -6.40
CA ILE A 36 13.00 6.58 -5.53
C ILE A 36 13.06 7.44 -4.25
N PHE A 37 12.32 8.54 -4.17
CA PHE A 37 12.26 9.41 -2.99
C PHE A 37 11.17 9.01 -1.99
N GLN A 38 10.34 8.03 -2.31
CA GLN A 38 9.29 7.56 -1.41
C GLN A 38 9.87 6.72 -0.28
N SER A 39 9.41 6.99 0.94
CA SER A 39 9.81 6.24 2.12
C SER A 39 9.07 4.92 2.25
N LYS A 40 9.67 3.96 2.98
CA LYS A 40 9.03 2.68 3.32
C LYS A 40 7.68 2.89 4.00
N GLU A 41 7.60 3.84 4.93
CA GLU A 41 6.39 4.13 5.70
C GLU A 41 5.24 4.62 4.80
N THR A 42 5.55 5.40 3.77
CA THR A 42 4.54 5.90 2.84
C THR A 42 3.98 4.78 1.97
N LEU A 43 4.84 3.88 1.52
CA LEU A 43 4.43 2.69 0.77
C LEU A 43 3.65 1.72 1.66
N LEU A 44 4.09 1.53 2.91
CA LEU A 44 3.40 0.67 3.88
C LEU A 44 1.99 1.18 4.19
N LYS A 45 1.82 2.50 4.40
CA LYS A 45 0.49 3.12 4.56
C LYS A 45 -0.42 2.86 3.35
N SER A 46 0.15 2.82 2.15
CA SER A 46 -0.61 2.52 0.92
C SER A 46 -1.05 1.06 0.88
N ILE A 47 -0.18 0.14 1.29
CA ILE A 47 -0.48 -1.29 1.48
C ILE A 47 -1.57 -1.48 2.54
N GLU A 48 -1.44 -0.87 3.72
CA GLU A 48 -2.43 -0.93 4.81
C GLU A 48 -3.80 -0.41 4.38
N LYS A 49 -3.82 0.72 3.66
CA LYS A 49 -5.06 1.28 3.10
C LYS A 49 -5.69 0.33 2.07
N LYS A 50 -4.90 -0.44 1.32
CA LYS A 50 -5.41 -1.43 0.37
C LYS A 50 -5.87 -2.71 1.08
N ALA A 51 -5.12 -3.20 2.05
CA ALA A 51 -5.44 -4.36 2.87
C ALA A 51 -6.74 -4.14 3.66
N SER A 52 -6.91 -2.99 4.30
CA SER A 52 -8.15 -2.62 5.01
C SER A 52 -9.37 -2.63 4.08
N LYS A 53 -9.22 -2.14 2.84
CA LYS A 53 -10.29 -2.19 1.83
C LYS A 53 -10.61 -3.61 1.37
N LEU A 54 -9.61 -4.48 1.21
CA LEU A 54 -9.80 -5.86 0.75
C LEU A 54 -10.39 -6.76 1.85
N CYS A 55 -9.94 -6.60 3.09
CA CYS A 55 -10.36 -7.44 4.20
C CYS A 55 -11.65 -6.91 4.88
N GLY A 56 -11.92 -5.61 4.82
CA GLY A 56 -13.10 -4.98 5.41
C GLY A 56 -13.19 -5.24 6.91
N GLU A 57 -14.38 -5.58 7.40
CA GLU A 57 -14.65 -5.86 8.81
C GLU A 57 -13.93 -7.11 9.36
N ARG A 58 -13.40 -7.97 8.49
CA ARG A 58 -12.66 -9.18 8.90
C ARG A 58 -11.31 -8.85 9.54
N GLY A 59 -10.80 -7.63 9.37
CA GLY A 59 -9.44 -7.25 9.78
C GLY A 59 -8.36 -7.91 8.93
N TYR A 60 -7.11 -7.42 9.04
CA TYR A 60 -5.96 -7.91 8.29
C TYR A 60 -4.70 -7.98 9.16
N ALA A 61 -3.79 -8.91 8.86
CA ALA A 61 -2.38 -8.83 9.26
C ALA A 61 -1.48 -8.82 8.05
N LEU A 62 -0.39 -8.06 8.14
CA LEU A 62 0.70 -8.10 7.18
C LEU A 62 1.73 -9.13 7.65
N ALA A 63 2.19 -9.97 6.73
CA ALA A 63 3.06 -11.12 6.99
C ALA A 63 4.34 -11.10 6.13
N GLY A 64 4.84 -9.92 5.75
CA GLY A 64 6.10 -9.73 5.04
C GLY A 64 7.17 -9.01 5.86
N GLU A 65 8.39 -9.00 5.33
CA GLU A 65 9.55 -8.31 5.95
C GLU A 65 9.57 -6.80 5.66
N GLY A 66 8.68 -6.32 4.79
CA GLY A 66 8.65 -4.92 4.34
C GLY A 66 9.92 -4.49 3.65
N ALA A 67 10.56 -5.38 2.89
CA ALA A 67 11.77 -5.06 2.16
C ALA A 67 11.43 -4.12 0.99
N LEU A 68 12.17 -3.01 0.89
CA LEU A 68 12.14 -2.17 -0.29
C LEU A 68 13.00 -2.79 -1.39
N SER A 69 12.42 -2.95 -2.56
CA SER A 69 13.15 -3.28 -3.79
C SER A 69 13.25 -2.03 -4.65
N THR A 70 14.37 -1.87 -5.36
CA THR A 70 14.52 -0.82 -6.38
C THR A 70 14.56 -1.48 -7.75
N GLU A 71 13.67 -1.06 -8.64
CA GLU A 71 13.59 -1.59 -10.01
C GLU A 71 13.81 -0.46 -11.03
N PRO A 72 14.57 -0.73 -12.12
CA PRO A 72 14.71 0.22 -13.20
C PRO A 72 13.37 0.35 -13.93
N VAL A 73 12.96 1.60 -14.18
CA VAL A 73 11.76 1.93 -14.95
C VAL A 73 12.12 2.86 -16.08
N VAL A 74 11.62 2.54 -17.28
CA VAL A 74 11.73 3.42 -18.43
C VAL A 74 10.71 4.55 -18.26
N SER A 75 11.21 5.78 -18.23
CA SER A 75 10.39 6.99 -18.20
C SER A 75 10.72 7.88 -19.40
N TYR A 76 9.94 8.94 -19.61
CA TYR A 76 10.14 9.87 -20.71
C TYR A 76 10.17 11.31 -20.17
N TYR A 77 11.17 12.07 -20.57
CA TYR A 77 11.29 13.49 -20.26
C TYR A 77 11.58 14.26 -21.56
N ASN A 78 10.72 15.23 -21.89
CA ASN A 78 10.79 15.99 -23.15
C ASN A 78 10.86 15.12 -24.42
N GLY A 79 10.12 14.00 -24.44
CA GLY A 79 10.11 13.06 -25.56
C GLY A 79 11.36 12.17 -25.67
N GLN A 80 12.34 12.31 -24.76
CA GLN A 80 13.48 11.42 -24.66
C GLN A 80 13.27 10.36 -23.58
N GLN A 81 13.65 9.12 -23.90
CA GLN A 81 13.66 8.03 -22.93
C GLN A 81 14.74 8.28 -21.88
N ILE A 82 14.35 8.15 -20.60
CA ILE A 82 15.28 8.19 -19.46
C ILE A 82 15.15 6.88 -18.67
N ASN A 83 16.29 6.42 -18.14
CA ASN A 83 16.30 5.34 -17.16
C ASN A 83 16.11 5.96 -15.78
N ALA A 84 14.97 5.68 -15.16
CA ALA A 84 14.68 6.05 -13.79
C ALA A 84 14.64 4.80 -12.91
N SER A 85 14.52 5.01 -11.60
CA SER A 85 14.36 3.94 -10.63
C SER A 85 13.06 4.14 -9.87
N ALA A 86 12.28 3.07 -9.76
CA ALA A 86 11.13 2.99 -8.88
C ALA A 86 11.51 2.18 -7.64
N VAL A 87 10.88 2.50 -6.51
CA VAL A 87 10.94 1.67 -5.31
C VAL A 87 9.62 0.94 -5.16
N LEU A 88 9.71 -0.32 -4.78
CA LEU A 88 8.58 -1.20 -4.57
C LEU A 88 8.65 -1.74 -3.15
N LEU A 89 7.49 -1.79 -2.51
CA LEU A 89 7.31 -2.51 -1.26
C LEU A 89 6.30 -3.61 -1.50
N THR A 90 6.65 -4.85 -1.16
CA THR A 90 5.72 -5.97 -1.27
C THR A 90 5.44 -6.58 0.10
N GLU A 91 4.17 -6.78 0.39
CA GLU A 91 3.66 -7.39 1.62
C GLU A 91 2.64 -8.47 1.30
N THR A 92 2.37 -9.33 2.28
CA THR A 92 1.26 -10.29 2.19
C THR A 92 0.23 -9.96 3.27
N ALA A 93 -0.98 -9.59 2.87
CA ALA A 93 -2.09 -9.37 3.78
C ALA A 93 -2.93 -10.63 3.93
N ARG A 94 -3.18 -11.05 5.16
CA ARG A 94 -4.10 -12.15 5.50
C ARG A 94 -5.35 -11.60 6.17
N CYS A 95 -6.53 -11.90 5.62
CA CYS A 95 -7.81 -11.47 6.18
C CYS A 95 -8.36 -12.46 7.21
N GLY A 96 -9.06 -11.98 8.24
CA GLY A 96 -9.78 -12.83 9.21
C GLY A 96 -8.92 -13.29 10.39
N ASN A 97 -9.23 -14.44 11.02
CA ASN A 97 -8.57 -14.88 12.27
C ASN A 97 -7.06 -15.14 12.15
N ALA A 98 -6.52 -15.29 10.93
CA ALA A 98 -5.07 -15.29 10.68
C ALA A 98 -4.41 -13.92 10.95
N ALA A 99 -5.21 -12.86 11.08
CA ALA A 99 -4.79 -11.50 11.40
C ALA A 99 -4.40 -11.29 12.88
N LYS A 100 -4.80 -12.21 13.78
CA LYS A 100 -4.49 -12.11 15.21
C LYS A 100 -3.04 -12.43 15.56
N GLN A 101 -2.20 -12.66 14.55
CA GLN A 101 -0.81 -13.08 14.70
C GLN A 101 0.13 -12.21 13.84
N ALA A 102 -0.08 -10.90 13.83
CA ALA A 102 1.02 -9.99 13.53
C ALA A 102 1.85 -9.80 14.82
N PRO A 103 3.19 -9.93 14.79
CA PRO A 103 4.00 -9.55 15.93
C PRO A 103 3.78 -8.06 16.20
N ALA A 104 3.45 -7.73 17.46
CA ALA A 104 3.37 -6.34 17.91
C ALA A 104 4.68 -5.61 17.51
N PRO A 105 4.62 -4.32 17.12
CA PRO A 105 5.84 -3.55 16.97
C PRO A 105 6.59 -3.63 18.29
N ALA A 106 7.79 -4.21 18.27
CA ALA A 106 8.68 -4.23 19.41
C ALA A 106 8.82 -2.78 19.89
N ALA A 107 8.29 -2.51 21.08
CA ALA A 107 8.53 -1.25 21.76
C ALA A 107 10.04 -1.09 21.84
N ALA A 108 10.55 -0.05 21.19
CA ALA A 108 11.92 0.37 21.35
C ALA A 108 12.08 0.84 22.79
N ASP A 109 12.56 -0.06 23.65
CA ASP A 109 13.25 0.29 24.88
C ASP A 109 14.47 1.15 24.49
N ALA A 110 14.45 2.41 24.90
CA ALA A 110 15.60 3.29 24.87
C ALA A 110 15.94 3.68 26.32
N PRO A 111 17.24 3.80 26.66
CA PRO A 111 17.78 3.75 28.02
C PRO A 111 17.43 4.95 28.91
#